data_AF-A0A1H3Q383-F1
#
_entry.id   AF-A0A1H3Q383-F1
#
_cell.length_a   1.000
_cell.length_b   1.000
_cell.length_c   1.000
_cell.angle_alpha   90.00
_cell.angle_beta   90.00
_cell.angle_gamma   90.00
#
_symmetry.space_group_name_H-M   'P 1'
#
loop_
_entity.id
_entity.type
_entity.pdbx_description
1 polymer ?
#
loop_
_entity_poly.entity_id
_entity_poly.type
_entity_poly.pdbx_seq_one_letter_code
_entity_poly.pdbx_strand_id
1 'polypeptide(L)'
;MDYMKDNLIPLLDDFKKEPTKENVTEILKEFGVQYPEHWAKDEIEGKEAVLASFRFLRPFQEILDMYLYNHESWVQNSIQRANEQATPDTNNLIIKEMVQAGIPPEKIGLFAYWIARSAMNEILYRLSDAGGGDYDLPNEGEELPSWRLEECSPHNGNPMNVERTGRLLLELHNIFPFHNPGEK
;
A
#
# COMPACT_ATOMS: atom_id res chain seq x y z
N MET A 1 8.61 17.88 -2.53
CA MET A 1 9.01 16.60 -1.89
C MET A 1 9.89 16.83 -0.65
N ASP A 2 10.73 17.88 -0.58
CA ASP A 2 11.45 18.26 0.66
C ASP A 2 10.53 18.79 1.77
N TYR A 3 9.51 19.59 1.45
CA TYR A 3 8.61 20.20 2.45
C TYR A 3 7.83 19.19 3.33
N MET A 4 7.48 18.01 2.82
CA MET A 4 6.77 16.98 3.61
C MET A 4 7.68 16.33 4.68
N LYS A 5 8.99 16.24 4.41
CA LYS A 5 9.93 15.63 5.37
C LYS A 5 10.19 16.54 6.56
N ASP A 6 10.14 17.84 6.36
CA ASP A 6 10.47 18.83 7.39
C ASP A 6 9.38 18.94 8.48
N ASN A 7 8.10 18.72 8.13
CA ASN A 7 6.99 18.76 9.09
C ASN A 7 6.73 17.40 9.77
N LEU A 8 6.98 16.28 9.08
CA LEU A 8 6.64 14.96 9.59
C LEU A 8 7.55 14.52 10.75
N ILE A 9 8.84 14.87 10.74
CA ILE A 9 9.79 14.46 11.78
C ILE A 9 9.39 15.03 13.16
N PRO A 10 9.13 16.35 13.32
CA PRO A 10 8.62 16.90 14.58
C PRO A 10 7.30 16.25 15.04
N LEU A 11 6.35 16.03 14.13
CA LEU A 11 5.07 15.39 14.45
C LEU A 11 5.24 13.97 15.00
N LEU A 12 6.14 13.18 14.39
CA LEU A 12 6.45 11.83 14.85
C LEU A 12 7.15 11.82 16.22
N ASP A 13 7.98 12.82 16.51
CA ASP A 13 8.66 12.93 17.80
C ASP A 13 7.71 13.35 18.92
N ASP A 14 6.71 14.18 18.63
CA ASP A 14 5.66 14.52 19.59
C ASP A 14 4.69 13.36 19.79
N PHE A 15 4.31 12.64 18.72
CA PHE A 15 3.52 11.41 18.80
C PHE A 15 4.16 10.36 19.72
N LYS A 16 5.48 10.17 19.65
CA LYS A 16 6.19 9.22 20.53
C LYS A 16 6.15 9.59 22.01
N LYS A 17 6.04 10.88 22.34
CA LYS A 17 5.98 11.35 23.73
C LYS A 17 4.56 11.21 24.28
N GLU A 18 3.59 11.72 23.53
CA GLU A 18 2.18 11.71 23.89
C GLU A 18 1.34 11.77 22.61
N PRO A 19 0.72 10.65 22.20
CA PRO A 19 -0.12 10.63 21.01
C PRO A 19 -1.42 11.40 21.28
N THR A 20 -1.65 12.49 20.56
CA THR A 20 -2.90 13.26 20.59
C THR A 20 -3.66 13.09 19.28
N LYS A 21 -4.98 13.25 19.32
CA LYS A 21 -5.81 13.17 18.11
C LYS A 21 -5.38 14.20 17.07
N GLU A 22 -5.02 15.42 17.50
CA GLU A 22 -4.54 16.48 16.65
C GLU A 22 -3.22 16.09 15.95
N ASN A 23 -2.23 15.59 16.70
CA ASN A 23 -0.95 15.19 16.13
C ASN A 23 -1.11 14.02 15.14
N VAL A 24 -1.94 13.03 15.47
CA VAL A 24 -2.23 11.90 14.56
C VAL A 24 -2.95 12.37 13.31
N THR A 25 -3.92 13.29 13.43
CA THR A 25 -4.64 13.85 12.28
C THR A 25 -3.66 14.51 11.30
N GLU A 26 -2.71 15.30 11.79
CA GLU A 26 -1.71 15.95 10.93
C GLU A 26 -0.76 14.93 10.29
N ILE A 27 -0.33 13.88 11.00
CA ILE A 27 0.46 12.79 10.41
C ILE A 27 -0.31 12.11 9.27
N LEU A 28 -1.60 11.83 9.47
CA LEU A 28 -2.45 11.19 8.45
C LEU A 28 -2.67 12.10 7.23
N LYS A 29 -2.80 13.42 7.43
CA LYS A 29 -2.84 14.40 6.34
C LYS A 29 -1.56 14.37 5.51
N GLU A 30 -0.40 14.35 6.17
CA GLU A 30 0.90 14.24 5.48
C GLU A 30 1.05 12.90 4.74
N PHE A 31 0.34 11.86 5.17
CA PHE A 31 0.25 10.59 4.44
C PHE A 31 -0.75 10.61 3.27
N GLY A 32 -1.49 11.71 3.06
CA GLY A 32 -2.47 11.85 1.99
C GLY A 32 -3.79 11.11 2.27
N VAL A 33 -4.09 10.82 3.53
CA VAL A 33 -5.25 10.02 3.93
C VAL A 33 -6.55 10.82 3.79
N GLN A 34 -7.59 10.20 3.23
CA GLN A 34 -8.94 10.78 3.22
C GLN A 34 -9.60 10.64 4.60
N TYR A 35 -10.30 11.68 5.04
CA TYR A 35 -10.96 11.75 6.36
C TYR A 35 -10.01 11.50 7.54
N PRO A 36 -8.88 12.22 7.64
CA PRO A 36 -7.84 11.96 8.64
C PRO A 36 -8.34 12.09 10.08
N GLU A 37 -9.35 12.93 10.36
CA GLU A 37 -9.92 13.09 11.70
C GLU A 37 -10.71 11.86 12.18
N HIS A 38 -11.27 11.08 11.25
CA HIS A 38 -11.96 9.83 11.54
C HIS A 38 -10.94 8.79 11.97
N TRP A 39 -9.94 8.55 11.14
CA TRP A 39 -8.84 7.61 11.37
C TRP A 39 -7.98 7.95 12.60
N ALA A 40 -7.77 9.24 12.88
CA ALA A 40 -7.04 9.67 14.08
C ALA A 40 -7.78 9.31 15.37
N LYS A 41 -9.12 9.26 15.35
CA LYS A 41 -9.90 8.81 16.49
C LYS A 41 -9.64 7.32 16.75
N ASP A 42 -9.67 6.51 15.70
CA ASP A 42 -9.49 5.06 15.81
C ASP A 42 -8.04 4.67 16.17
N GLU A 43 -7.05 5.47 15.79
CA GLU A 43 -5.66 5.32 16.25
C GLU A 43 -5.52 5.54 17.77
N ILE A 44 -6.25 6.51 18.34
CA ILE A 44 -6.13 6.89 19.76
C ILE A 44 -7.03 6.03 20.66
N GLU A 45 -8.26 5.79 20.24
CA GLU A 45 -9.30 5.15 21.06
C GLU A 45 -9.52 3.67 20.69
N GLY A 46 -9.12 3.27 19.49
CA GLY A 46 -9.39 1.96 18.92
C GLY A 46 -8.34 0.89 19.24
N LYS A 47 -8.64 -0.35 18.83
CA LYS A 47 -7.70 -1.48 18.86
C LYS A 47 -6.93 -1.65 17.56
N GLU A 48 -7.26 -0.85 16.56
CA GLU A 48 -6.67 -0.87 15.24
C GLU A 48 -5.38 -0.05 15.22
N ALA A 49 -4.37 -0.56 14.52
CA ALA A 49 -3.11 0.13 14.30
C ALA A 49 -3.19 0.92 12.98
N VAL A 50 -3.89 2.05 13.00
CA VAL A 50 -4.21 2.86 11.84
C VAL A 50 -2.95 3.44 11.20
N LEU A 51 -2.06 4.06 11.99
CA LEU A 51 -0.79 4.60 11.47
C LEU A 51 0.12 3.51 10.87
N ALA A 52 0.17 2.33 11.51
CA ALA A 52 0.90 1.19 10.99
C ALA A 52 0.30 0.70 9.66
N SER A 53 -1.04 0.69 9.56
CA SER A 53 -1.78 0.33 8.33
C SER A 53 -1.43 1.28 7.19
N PHE A 54 -1.47 2.59 7.39
CA PHE A 54 -1.10 3.56 6.36
C PHE A 54 0.37 3.45 5.95
N ARG A 55 1.28 3.20 6.91
CA ARG A 55 2.69 2.95 6.60
C ARG A 55 2.89 1.69 5.76
N PHE A 56 2.09 0.64 6.00
CA PHE A 56 2.13 -0.59 5.22
C PHE A 56 1.58 -0.40 3.80
N LEU A 57 0.51 0.39 3.65
CA LEU A 57 -0.22 0.54 2.38
C LEU A 57 0.40 1.60 1.44
N ARG A 58 1.09 2.61 1.98
CA ARG A 58 1.69 3.70 1.18
C ARG A 58 2.60 3.22 0.02
N PRO A 59 3.50 2.23 0.19
CA PRO A 59 4.30 1.73 -0.92
C PRO A 59 3.47 1.15 -2.08
N PHE A 60 2.29 0.59 -1.81
CA PHE A 60 1.41 0.07 -2.85
C PHE A 60 0.80 1.20 -3.69
N GLN A 61 0.46 2.33 -3.05
CA GLN A 61 0.05 3.54 -3.78
C GLN A 61 1.16 4.04 -4.70
N GLU A 62 2.40 4.10 -4.22
CA GLU A 62 3.54 4.55 -5.04
C GLU A 62 3.73 3.66 -6.28
N ILE A 63 3.54 2.34 -6.14
CA ILE A 63 3.58 1.39 -7.26
C ILE A 63 2.44 1.66 -8.25
N LEU A 64 1.22 1.88 -7.76
CA LEU A 64 0.07 2.17 -8.61
C LEU A 64 0.19 3.53 -9.32
N ASP A 65 0.67 4.55 -8.62
CA ASP A 65 0.92 5.89 -9.15
C ASP A 65 1.98 5.87 -10.26
N MET A 66 2.97 4.96 -10.18
CA MET A 66 3.92 4.75 -11.28
C MET A 66 3.18 4.37 -12.58
N TYR A 67 2.17 3.51 -12.51
CA TYR A 67 1.39 3.10 -13.69
C TYR A 67 0.40 4.17 -14.16
N LEU A 68 -0.10 5.04 -13.28
CA LEU A 68 -1.01 6.11 -13.68
C LEU A 68 -0.28 7.35 -14.21
N TYR A 69 0.69 7.85 -13.43
CA TYR A 69 1.28 9.16 -13.65
C TYR A 69 2.67 9.10 -14.29
N ASN A 70 3.35 7.95 -14.21
CA ASN A 70 4.69 7.77 -14.78
C ASN A 70 4.76 6.63 -15.82
N HIS A 71 3.63 6.36 -16.49
CA HIS A 71 3.50 5.26 -17.45
C HIS A 71 4.47 5.37 -18.62
N GLU A 72 4.72 6.59 -19.14
CA GLU A 72 5.69 6.85 -20.21
C GLU A 72 7.07 6.28 -19.85
N SER A 73 7.64 6.73 -18.72
CA SER A 73 8.96 6.29 -18.26
C SER A 73 8.99 4.79 -17.99
N TRP A 74 7.94 4.25 -17.37
CA TRP A 74 7.85 2.81 -17.09
C TRP A 74 7.84 1.97 -18.37
N VAL A 75 7.05 2.36 -19.37
CA VAL A 75 6.98 1.68 -20.68
C VAL A 75 8.32 1.78 -21.41
N GLN A 76 8.93 2.98 -21.48
CA GLN A 76 10.23 3.16 -22.14
C GLN A 76 11.34 2.32 -21.47
N ASN A 77 11.39 2.32 -20.14
CA ASN A 77 12.35 1.49 -19.40
C ASN A 77 12.13 -0.01 -19.67
N SER A 78 10.87 -0.44 -19.84
CA SER A 78 10.55 -1.83 -20.18
C SER A 78 11.02 -2.19 -21.58
N ILE A 79 10.81 -1.31 -22.56
CA ILE A 79 11.31 -1.47 -23.94
C ILE A 79 12.85 -1.51 -23.95
N GLN A 80 13.51 -0.62 -23.21
CA GLN A 80 14.97 -0.58 -23.12
C GLN A 80 15.50 -1.92 -22.59
N ARG A 81 14.97 -2.40 -21.46
CA ARG A 81 15.35 -3.71 -20.90
C ARG A 81 15.12 -4.86 -21.89
N ALA A 82 14.03 -4.83 -22.65
CA ALA A 82 13.77 -5.83 -23.68
C ALA A 82 14.77 -5.78 -24.85
N ASN A 83 15.37 -4.63 -25.13
CA ASN A 83 16.38 -4.47 -26.20
C ASN A 83 17.79 -4.84 -25.74
N GLU A 84 18.11 -4.64 -24.45
CA GLU A 84 19.44 -4.91 -23.89
C GLU A 84 19.69 -6.39 -23.58
N GLN A 85 18.62 -7.17 -23.41
CA GLN A 85 18.71 -8.58 -23.05
C GLN A 85 18.77 -9.49 -24.29
N ALA A 86 19.76 -10.40 -24.33
CA ALA A 86 19.83 -11.43 -25.36
C ALA A 86 18.64 -12.40 -25.32
N THR A 87 18.05 -12.58 -24.13
CA THR A 87 16.79 -13.30 -23.90
C THR A 87 15.91 -12.43 -22.99
N PRO A 88 15.03 -11.59 -23.57
CA PRO A 88 14.20 -10.67 -22.80
C PRO A 88 13.24 -11.40 -21.86
N ASP A 89 13.06 -10.85 -20.66
CA ASP A 89 11.92 -11.22 -19.81
C ASP A 89 10.59 -11.04 -20.59
N THR A 90 9.69 -12.01 -20.47
CA THR A 90 8.45 -12.08 -21.25
C THR A 90 7.57 -10.85 -21.03
N ASN A 91 7.57 -10.26 -19.84
CA ASN A 91 6.74 -9.07 -19.56
C ASN A 91 7.26 -7.83 -20.30
N ASN A 92 8.58 -7.61 -20.29
CA ASN A 92 9.17 -6.48 -21.02
C ASN A 92 8.98 -6.64 -22.54
N LEU A 93 9.03 -7.88 -23.06
CA LEU A 93 8.76 -8.16 -24.46
C LEU A 93 7.31 -7.85 -24.85
N ILE A 94 6.33 -8.28 -24.04
CA ILE A 94 4.91 -8.00 -24.28
C ILE A 94 4.63 -6.49 -24.34
N ILE A 95 5.22 -5.71 -23.40
CA ILE A 95 5.06 -4.24 -23.41
C ILE A 95 5.62 -3.63 -24.70
N LYS A 96 6.77 -4.12 -25.17
CA LYS A 96 7.36 -3.69 -26.44
C LYS A 96 6.45 -4.02 -27.64
N GLU A 97 5.89 -5.23 -27.67
CA GLU A 97 4.97 -5.67 -28.73
C GLU A 97 3.66 -4.86 -28.72
N MET A 98 3.13 -4.52 -27.53
CA MET A 98 1.96 -3.63 -27.40
C MET A 98 2.21 -2.25 -28.02
N VAL A 99 3.38 -1.66 -27.77
CA VAL A 99 3.76 -0.37 -28.38
C VAL A 99 3.94 -0.51 -29.89
N GLN A 100 4.54 -1.60 -30.38
CA GLN A 100 4.66 -1.87 -31.82
C GLN A 100 3.31 -2.06 -32.51
N ALA A 101 2.31 -2.59 -31.78
CA ALA A 101 0.93 -2.71 -32.24
C ALA A 101 0.15 -1.39 -32.20
N GLY A 102 0.77 -0.28 -31.75
CA GLY A 102 0.16 1.04 -31.71
C GLY A 102 -0.66 1.34 -30.46
N ILE A 103 -0.54 0.54 -29.40
CA ILE A 103 -1.20 0.82 -28.12
C ILE A 103 -0.41 1.96 -27.43
N PRO A 104 -1.06 3.08 -27.06
CA PRO A 104 -0.38 4.19 -26.43
C PRO A 104 0.06 3.83 -25.00
N PRO A 105 1.23 4.32 -24.53
CA PRO A 105 1.75 4.05 -23.18
C PRO A 105 0.75 4.31 -22.05
N GLU A 106 -0.07 5.36 -22.17
CA GLU A 106 -1.15 5.69 -21.22
C GLU A 106 -2.11 4.51 -21.01
N LYS A 107 -2.52 3.82 -22.09
CA LYS A 107 -3.46 2.70 -21.99
C LYS A 107 -2.79 1.43 -21.46
N ILE A 108 -1.51 1.23 -21.75
CA ILE A 108 -0.71 0.15 -21.15
C ILE A 108 -0.59 0.37 -19.65
N GLY A 109 -0.26 1.59 -19.22
CA GLY A 109 -0.20 1.99 -17.81
C GLY A 109 -1.55 1.82 -17.10
N LEU A 110 -2.64 2.30 -17.69
CA LEU A 110 -3.98 2.15 -17.13
C LEU A 110 -4.39 0.68 -16.98
N PHE A 111 -4.09 -0.17 -17.96
CA PHE A 111 -4.35 -1.60 -17.87
C PHE A 111 -3.53 -2.25 -16.74
N ALA A 112 -2.23 -1.97 -16.68
CA ALA A 112 -1.35 -2.47 -15.63
C ALA A 112 -1.82 -2.03 -14.22
N TYR A 113 -2.25 -0.77 -14.08
CA TYR A 113 -2.82 -0.24 -12.85
C TYR A 113 -4.01 -1.07 -12.37
N TRP A 114 -4.99 -1.36 -13.25
CA TRP A 114 -6.19 -2.09 -12.84
C TRP A 114 -5.89 -3.54 -12.46
N ILE A 115 -4.99 -4.21 -13.19
CA ILE A 115 -4.55 -5.56 -12.84
C ILE A 115 -3.84 -5.55 -11.48
N ALA A 116 -2.90 -4.63 -11.28
CA ALA A 116 -2.15 -4.51 -10.03
C ALA A 116 -3.09 -4.18 -8.86
N ARG A 117 -4.00 -3.22 -9.02
CA ARG A 117 -4.96 -2.84 -8.00
C ARG A 117 -5.90 -3.97 -7.64
N SER A 118 -6.42 -4.70 -8.62
CA SER A 118 -7.27 -5.86 -8.37
C SER A 118 -6.53 -6.91 -7.54
N ALA A 119 -5.31 -7.27 -7.94
CA ALA A 119 -4.50 -8.25 -7.21
C ALA A 119 -4.14 -7.76 -5.79
N MET A 120 -3.78 -6.49 -5.63
CA MET A 120 -3.52 -5.89 -4.32
C MET A 120 -4.76 -5.93 -3.43
N ASN A 121 -5.93 -5.55 -3.93
CA ASN A 121 -7.19 -5.59 -3.17
C ASN A 121 -7.52 -7.00 -2.67
N GLU A 122 -7.39 -8.02 -3.52
CA GLU A 122 -7.62 -9.42 -3.11
C GLU A 122 -6.67 -9.84 -1.99
N ILE A 123 -5.40 -9.46 -2.07
CA ILE A 123 -4.41 -9.72 -1.02
C ILE A 123 -4.79 -8.99 0.28
N LEU A 124 -5.16 -7.71 0.20
CA LEU A 124 -5.56 -6.92 1.37
C LEU A 124 -6.84 -7.45 2.03
N TYR A 125 -7.79 -7.94 1.23
CA TYR A 125 -8.97 -8.62 1.72
C TYR A 125 -8.58 -9.89 2.49
N ARG A 126 -7.72 -10.74 1.90
CA ARG A 126 -7.23 -11.98 2.54
C ARG A 126 -6.40 -11.74 3.81
N LEU A 127 -5.73 -10.60 3.91
CA LEU A 127 -5.02 -10.20 5.13
C LEU A 127 -5.97 -9.76 6.25
N SER A 128 -7.14 -9.22 5.88
CA SER A 128 -8.17 -8.76 6.82
C SER A 128 -9.06 -9.92 7.29
N ASP A 129 -9.37 -10.85 6.40
CA ASP A 129 -10.08 -12.11 6.69
C ASP A 129 -9.16 -13.31 6.41
N ALA A 130 -8.20 -13.59 7.29
CA ALA A 130 -7.31 -14.73 7.11
C ALA A 130 -7.97 -16.08 7.44
N GLY A 131 -9.20 -16.08 7.97
CA GLY A 131 -9.97 -17.29 8.29
C GLY A 131 -10.73 -17.84 7.09
N GLY A 132 -11.05 -16.97 6.12
CA GLY A 132 -11.75 -17.36 4.90
C GLY A 132 -13.24 -17.49 5.06
N GLY A 133 -13.85 -16.66 5.92
CA GLY A 133 -15.28 -16.67 6.16
C GLY A 133 -16.09 -16.34 4.90
N ASP A 134 -15.52 -15.56 3.98
CA ASP A 134 -16.24 -15.02 2.82
C ASP A 134 -15.97 -15.76 1.48
N TYR A 135 -15.25 -16.89 1.46
CA TYR A 135 -15.01 -17.62 0.20
C TYR A 135 -15.02 -19.14 0.32
N ASP A 136 -15.80 -19.75 -0.57
CA ASP A 136 -15.97 -21.19 -0.72
C ASP A 136 -14.80 -21.83 -1.50
N LEU A 137 -13.61 -21.89 -0.90
CA LEU A 137 -12.52 -22.70 -1.42
C LEU A 137 -12.57 -24.13 -0.84
N PRO A 138 -12.50 -25.18 -1.67
CA PRO A 138 -12.50 -26.55 -1.17
C PRO A 138 -11.29 -26.82 -0.27
N ASN A 139 -11.56 -27.26 0.97
CA ASN A 139 -10.57 -27.60 2.00
C ASN A 139 -9.82 -26.40 2.63
N GLU A 140 -10.30 -25.17 2.45
CA GLU A 140 -9.80 -23.99 3.18
C GLU A 140 -10.86 -23.46 4.16
N GLY A 141 -11.10 -24.21 5.24
CA GLY A 141 -12.07 -23.83 6.28
C GLY A 141 -11.42 -23.22 7.52
N GLU A 142 -12.27 -22.66 8.39
CA GLU A 142 -11.91 -22.01 9.67
C GLU A 142 -11.07 -22.90 10.63
N GLU A 143 -11.02 -24.21 10.40
CA GLU A 143 -10.28 -25.19 11.21
C GLU A 143 -8.77 -25.22 10.89
N LEU A 144 -8.31 -24.50 9.86
CA LEU A 144 -6.89 -24.42 9.52
C LEU A 144 -6.16 -23.30 10.30
N PRO A 145 -4.84 -23.42 10.50
CA PRO A 145 -4.06 -22.33 11.07
C PRO A 145 -4.21 -21.03 10.27
N SER A 146 -4.56 -19.95 10.96
CA SER A 146 -4.73 -18.62 10.38
C SER A 146 -3.58 -17.68 10.77
N TRP A 147 -3.52 -16.49 10.16
CA TRP A 147 -2.51 -15.46 10.43
C TRP A 147 -3.17 -14.10 10.64
N ARG A 148 -2.42 -13.16 11.20
CA ARG A 148 -2.87 -11.76 11.34
C ARG A 148 -1.69 -10.82 11.29
N LEU A 149 -1.92 -9.60 10.83
CA LEU A 149 -0.96 -8.53 10.91
C LEU A 149 -1.14 -7.78 12.24
N GLU A 150 -0.08 -7.74 13.03
CA GLU A 150 -0.06 -7.16 14.38
C GLU A 150 1.03 -6.10 14.46
N GLU A 151 0.70 -4.94 15.02
CA GLU A 151 1.65 -3.86 15.23
C GLU A 151 2.71 -4.26 16.26
N CYS A 152 3.94 -3.88 15.96
CA CYS A 152 5.12 -4.22 16.73
C CYS A 152 5.95 -2.96 17.01
N SER A 153 6.47 -2.84 18.23
CA SER A 153 7.42 -1.80 18.62
C SER A 153 8.84 -2.38 18.75
N PRO A 154 9.89 -1.61 18.39
CA PRO A 154 11.27 -2.09 18.59
C PRO A 154 11.60 -2.27 20.08
N HIS A 155 12.07 -3.45 20.47
CA HIS A 155 12.60 -3.69 21.81
C HIS A 155 14.03 -3.14 21.89
N ASN A 156 14.28 -2.20 22.81
CA ASN A 156 15.57 -1.50 22.96
C ASN A 156 16.11 -0.89 21.65
N GLY A 157 15.23 -0.44 20.75
CA GLY A 157 15.61 0.14 19.47
C GLY A 157 16.09 -0.85 18.41
N ASN A 158 16.05 -2.16 18.68
CA ASN A 158 16.40 -3.18 17.70
C ASN A 158 15.16 -3.53 16.84
N PRO A 159 15.16 -3.33 15.51
CA PRO A 159 14.02 -3.63 14.66
C PRO A 159 13.76 -5.13 14.47
N MET A 160 14.72 -6.00 14.79
CA MET A 160 14.58 -7.46 14.68
C MET A 160 14.06 -8.12 15.95
N ASN A 161 14.22 -7.45 17.10
CA ASN A 161 13.64 -7.88 18.37
C ASN A 161 12.50 -6.92 18.70
N VAL A 162 11.27 -7.38 18.53
CA VAL A 162 10.10 -6.51 18.68
C VAL A 162 9.19 -6.97 19.81
N GLU A 163 8.53 -6.00 20.45
CA GLU A 163 7.41 -6.25 21.35
C GLU A 163 6.11 -6.08 20.58
N ARG A 164 5.17 -7.00 20.79
CA ARG A 164 3.84 -6.91 20.20
C ARG A 164 3.01 -5.89 20.96
N THR A 165 2.37 -4.97 20.26
CA THR A 165 1.52 -3.96 20.90
C THR A 165 0.12 -4.50 21.20
N GLY A 166 -0.26 -5.64 20.61
CA GLY A 166 -1.61 -6.21 20.69
C GLY A 166 -2.62 -5.54 19.75
N ARG A 167 -2.21 -4.47 19.04
CA ARG A 167 -3.04 -3.75 18.07
C ARG A 167 -2.92 -4.40 16.70
N LEU A 168 -4.03 -4.45 15.97
CA LEU A 168 -4.14 -5.21 14.72
C LEU A 168 -4.29 -4.27 13.52
N LEU A 169 -3.72 -4.68 12.40
CA LEU A 169 -3.96 -4.07 11.10
C LEU A 169 -5.19 -4.77 10.51
N LEU A 170 -6.36 -4.15 10.64
CA LEU A 170 -7.65 -4.68 10.19
C LEU A 170 -8.15 -3.90 8.97
N GLU A 171 -9.10 -4.48 8.23
CA GLU A 171 -9.85 -3.76 7.19
C GLU A 171 -8.98 -3.01 6.17
N LEU A 172 -7.77 -3.51 5.86
CA LEU A 172 -6.77 -2.78 5.07
C LEU A 172 -7.27 -2.41 3.66
N HIS A 173 -8.20 -3.21 3.13
CA HIS A 173 -8.88 -2.99 1.86
C HIS A 173 -9.87 -1.81 1.88
N ASN A 174 -10.36 -1.41 3.06
CA ASN A 174 -11.28 -0.30 3.29
C ASN A 174 -10.58 0.97 3.78
N ILE A 175 -9.44 0.84 4.46
CA ILE A 175 -8.75 1.97 5.10
C ILE A 175 -8.03 2.89 4.08
N PHE A 176 -7.46 2.32 3.02
CA PHE A 176 -6.57 3.08 2.14
C PHE A 176 -7.20 3.34 0.77
N PRO A 177 -7.59 4.60 0.48
CA PRO A 177 -8.19 4.93 -0.80
C PRO A 177 -7.09 5.00 -1.85
N PHE A 178 -6.98 3.94 -2.68
CA PHE A 178 -6.14 4.02 -3.85
C PHE A 178 -6.61 5.16 -4.77
N HIS A 179 -5.72 6.06 -5.20
CA HIS A 179 -6.07 7.11 -6.16
C HIS A 179 -6.76 6.50 -7.38
N ASN A 180 -8.00 6.88 -7.69
CA ASN A 180 -8.66 6.36 -8.89
C ASN A 180 -8.19 7.14 -10.13
N PRO A 181 -8.11 6.50 -11.30
CA PRO A 181 -7.87 7.19 -12.55
C PRO A 181 -8.93 8.28 -12.79
N GLY A 182 -8.50 9.53 -12.95
CA GLY A 182 -9.39 10.67 -13.22
C GLY A 182 -9.86 11.45 -11.98
N GLU A 183 -9.50 11.02 -10.78
CA GLU A 183 -9.62 11.85 -9.57
C GLU A 183 -8.48 12.87 -9.52
N LYS A 184 -8.77 14.09 -9.05
CA LYS A 184 -7.81 15.20 -8.89
C LYS A 184 -7.50 15.40 -7.41
#